data_AF-A0AA90SZK3-F1
#
_entry.id   AF-A0AA90SZK3-F1
#
_cell.length_a   1.000
_cell.length_b   1.000
_cell.length_c   1.000
_cell.angle_alpha   90.00
_cell.angle_beta   90.00
_cell.angle_gamma   90.00
#
_symmetry.space_group_name_H-M   'P 1'
#
loop_
_entity.id
_entity.type
_entity.pdbx_description
1 polymer ?
#
loop_
_entity_poly.entity_id
_entity_poly.type
_entity_poly.pdbx_seq_one_letter_code
_entity_poly.pdbx_strand_id
1 'polypeptide(L)'
;MNLILERTEQVAFFTNMREVLAAAGIAAQDYDWYLSNIETNFTPSAFSAEDQWMGGEALACLLREHDVQFIWAVFSAVPKGFRSSVTAAPYVEGNPDYWNGAQLSPQLDGALFEIACWDSSATILINLPAHAQRSFIATFSDTQPLAGCRRARQ
;
A
#
# COMPACT_ATOMS: atom_id res chain seq x y z
N MET A 1 10.67 -4.35 9.45
CA MET A 1 11.54 -4.04 8.29
C MET A 1 10.68 -3.56 7.13
N ASN A 2 11.22 -2.76 6.21
CA ASN A 2 10.48 -2.35 5.02
C ASN A 2 10.75 -3.35 3.89
N LEU A 3 9.72 -3.71 3.16
CA LEU A 3 9.78 -4.73 2.12
C LEU A 3 9.34 -4.15 0.78
N ILE A 4 9.73 -4.81 -0.29
CA ILE A 4 9.27 -4.54 -1.65
C ILE A 4 9.04 -5.87 -2.37
N LEU A 5 7.94 -5.94 -3.11
CA LEU A 5 7.69 -6.97 -4.10
C LEU A 5 7.75 -6.29 -5.47
N GLU A 6 8.70 -6.67 -6.30
CA GLU A 6 8.85 -6.13 -7.65
C GLU A 6 9.31 -7.23 -8.62
N ARG A 7 9.09 -7.02 -9.93
CA ARG A 7 9.56 -7.94 -11.00
C ARG A 7 9.12 -9.41 -10.82
N THR A 8 7.90 -9.63 -10.33
CA THR A 8 7.29 -10.95 -10.14
C THR A 8 5.99 -11.13 -10.94
N GLU A 9 5.64 -12.37 -11.25
CA GLU A 9 4.31 -12.75 -11.76
C GLU A 9 3.40 -13.29 -10.64
N GLN A 10 3.87 -13.27 -9.38
CA GLN A 10 3.16 -13.85 -8.23
C GLN A 10 1.94 -13.06 -7.77
N VAL A 11 1.79 -11.80 -8.23
CA VAL A 11 0.66 -10.92 -7.92
C VAL A 11 0.13 -10.31 -9.20
N ALA A 12 -1.18 -10.40 -9.41
CA ALA A 12 -1.83 -9.77 -10.57
C ALA A 12 -1.57 -8.25 -10.56
N PHE A 13 -1.07 -7.73 -11.68
CA PHE A 13 -0.71 -6.31 -11.86
C PHE A 13 0.26 -5.74 -10.81
N PHE A 14 0.94 -6.60 -10.03
CA PHE A 14 1.84 -6.23 -8.92
C PHE A 14 1.18 -5.48 -7.76
N THR A 15 -0.03 -4.96 -7.92
CA THR A 15 -0.71 -4.04 -7.00
C THR A 15 -2.17 -4.43 -6.73
N ASN A 16 -2.58 -5.67 -7.04
CA ASN A 16 -3.89 -6.16 -6.65
C ASN A 16 -4.02 -6.16 -5.11
N MET A 17 -4.64 -5.12 -4.57
CA MET A 17 -4.68 -4.88 -3.12
C MET A 17 -5.45 -5.96 -2.36
N ARG A 18 -6.35 -6.70 -3.02
CA ARG A 18 -6.99 -7.87 -2.42
C ARG A 18 -5.96 -8.97 -2.15
N GLU A 19 -5.12 -9.30 -3.14
CA GLU A 19 -4.07 -10.31 -3.02
C GLU A 19 -2.97 -9.87 -2.04
N VAL A 20 -2.56 -8.60 -2.10
CA VAL A 20 -1.54 -8.03 -1.21
C VAL A 20 -1.97 -8.12 0.26
N LEU A 21 -3.20 -7.71 0.60
CA LEU A 21 -3.71 -7.81 1.96
C LEU A 21 -3.89 -9.26 2.41
N ALA A 22 -4.38 -10.13 1.52
CA ALA A 22 -4.55 -11.55 1.81
C ALA A 22 -3.20 -12.24 2.11
N ALA A 23 -2.16 -11.97 1.31
CA ALA A 23 -0.81 -12.50 1.51
C ALA A 23 -0.18 -12.01 2.82
N ALA A 24 -0.45 -10.76 3.20
CA ALA A 24 -0.04 -10.20 4.48
C ALA A 24 -0.86 -10.73 5.67
N GLY A 25 -1.95 -11.46 5.44
CA GLY A 25 -2.87 -11.88 6.50
C GLY A 25 -3.57 -10.70 7.17
N ILE A 26 -3.80 -9.60 6.44
CA ILE A 26 -4.40 -8.37 6.94
C ILE A 26 -5.85 -8.30 6.47
N ALA A 27 -6.78 -8.17 7.40
CA ALA A 27 -8.15 -7.80 7.08
C ALA A 27 -8.26 -6.27 7.01
N ALA A 28 -8.72 -5.74 5.87
CA ALA A 28 -8.94 -4.30 5.72
C ALA A 28 -9.88 -3.75 6.82
N GLN A 29 -10.82 -4.58 7.26
CA GLN A 29 -11.80 -4.30 8.31
C GLN A 29 -11.19 -4.10 9.69
N ASP A 30 -9.94 -4.48 9.95
CA ASP A 30 -9.29 -4.26 11.26
C ASP A 30 -8.81 -2.81 11.43
N TYR A 31 -8.81 -2.03 10.36
CA TYR A 31 -8.27 -0.68 10.31
C TYR A 31 -9.25 0.31 9.68
N ASP A 32 -8.98 1.58 9.87
CA ASP A 32 -9.43 2.59 8.92
C ASP A 32 -8.24 3.03 8.06
N TRP A 33 -8.51 3.69 6.95
CA TRP A 33 -7.52 3.93 5.91
C TRP A 33 -7.57 5.37 5.44
N TYR A 34 -6.40 5.93 5.16
CA TYR A 34 -6.28 7.09 4.28
C TYR A 34 -5.65 6.61 2.97
N LEU A 35 -6.32 6.90 1.86
CA LEU A 35 -5.85 6.58 0.52
C LEU A 35 -5.41 7.88 -0.14
N SER A 36 -4.22 7.90 -0.72
CA SER A 36 -3.70 9.10 -1.38
C SER A 36 -2.85 8.79 -2.60
N ASN A 37 -2.61 9.82 -3.43
CA ASN A 37 -1.85 9.73 -4.68
C ASN A 37 -2.39 8.62 -5.58
N ILE A 38 -3.73 8.57 -5.70
CA ILE A 38 -4.45 7.46 -6.33
C ILE A 38 -4.48 7.68 -7.84
N GLU A 39 -3.94 6.71 -8.58
CA GLU A 39 -4.15 6.54 -10.01
C GLU A 39 -4.56 5.10 -10.27
N THR A 40 -5.67 4.91 -10.97
CA THR A 40 -6.26 3.58 -11.22
C THR A 40 -6.54 3.38 -12.70
N ASN A 41 -6.50 2.13 -13.18
CA ASN A 41 -6.89 1.79 -14.55
C ASN A 41 -8.36 2.14 -14.86
N PHE A 42 -9.24 2.02 -13.86
CA PHE A 42 -10.60 2.54 -13.89
C PHE A 42 -11.03 2.91 -12.46
N THR A 43 -11.89 3.93 -12.35
CA THR A 43 -12.45 4.37 -11.07
C THR A 43 -13.93 3.96 -11.01
N PRO A 44 -14.32 3.03 -10.11
CA PRO A 44 -15.73 2.72 -9.88
C PRO A 44 -16.53 3.96 -9.50
N SER A 45 -17.80 4.07 -9.90
CA SER A 45 -18.63 5.25 -9.61
C SER A 45 -18.85 5.51 -8.11
N ALA A 46 -18.69 4.47 -7.27
CA ALA A 46 -18.78 4.56 -5.81
C ALA A 46 -17.45 4.91 -5.13
N PHE A 47 -16.39 5.14 -5.91
CA PHE A 47 -15.04 5.44 -5.44
C PHE A 47 -14.55 6.75 -6.07
N SER A 48 -13.82 7.55 -5.30
CA SER A 48 -13.10 8.72 -5.82
C SER A 48 -11.63 8.37 -6.01
N ALA A 49 -10.98 8.89 -7.05
CA ALA A 49 -9.51 8.86 -7.17
C ALA A 49 -8.85 10.05 -6.46
N GLU A 50 -9.61 10.87 -5.74
CA GLU A 50 -9.07 11.89 -4.86
C GLU A 50 -8.63 11.30 -3.53
N ASP A 51 -7.67 11.94 -2.88
CA ASP A 51 -7.22 11.58 -1.54
C ASP A 51 -8.38 11.58 -0.55
N GLN A 52 -8.56 10.50 0.20
CA GLN A 52 -9.74 10.34 1.03
C GLN A 52 -9.51 9.42 2.23
N TRP A 53 -10.29 9.68 3.28
CA TRP A 53 -10.49 8.72 4.36
C TRP A 53 -11.49 7.65 3.94
N MET A 54 -11.19 6.40 4.25
CA MET A 54 -12.03 5.25 3.97
C MET A 54 -12.11 4.33 5.17
N GLY A 55 -13.34 3.93 5.55
CA GLY A 55 -13.52 2.90 6.58
C GLY A 55 -13.09 1.54 6.06
N GLY A 56 -12.55 0.69 6.94
CA GLY A 56 -12.08 -0.66 6.54
C GLY A 56 -13.15 -1.53 5.88
N GLU A 57 -14.41 -1.40 6.26
CA GLU A 57 -15.53 -2.12 5.62
C GLU A 57 -15.79 -1.63 4.20
N ALA A 58 -15.74 -0.32 3.98
CA ALA A 58 -15.90 0.26 2.65
C ALA A 58 -14.75 -0.16 1.73
N LEU A 59 -13.51 -0.17 2.25
CA LEU A 59 -12.35 -0.64 1.51
C LEU A 59 -12.47 -2.12 1.17
N ALA A 60 -12.86 -2.96 2.12
CA ALA A 60 -13.07 -4.38 1.87
C ALA A 60 -14.15 -4.63 0.82
N CYS A 61 -15.24 -3.85 0.85
CA CYS A 61 -16.32 -3.92 -0.14
C CYS A 61 -15.82 -3.54 -1.53
N LEU A 62 -15.13 -2.41 -1.65
CA LEU A 62 -14.50 -1.91 -2.88
C LEU A 62 -13.58 -2.98 -3.49
N LEU A 63 -12.64 -3.50 -2.69
CA LEU A 63 -11.66 -4.49 -3.14
C LEU A 63 -12.30 -5.84 -3.50
N ARG A 64 -13.48 -6.17 -2.95
CA ARG A 64 -14.21 -7.41 -3.25
C ARG A 64 -15.06 -7.29 -4.52
N GLU A 65 -15.70 -6.15 -4.73
CA GLU A 65 -16.67 -5.94 -5.81
C GLU A 65 -16.01 -5.48 -7.11
N HIS A 66 -14.81 -4.90 -7.01
CA HIS A 66 -14.09 -4.36 -8.15
C HIS A 66 -12.67 -4.89 -8.21
N ASP A 67 -12.21 -5.24 -9.41
CA ASP A 67 -10.83 -5.63 -9.67
C ASP A 67 -10.01 -4.39 -10.08
N VAL A 68 -9.86 -3.46 -9.14
CA VAL A 68 -9.18 -2.18 -9.38
C VAL A 68 -7.67 -2.39 -9.39
N GLN A 69 -7.03 -2.00 -10.47
CA GLN A 69 -5.57 -1.88 -10.51
C GLN A 69 -5.20 -0.48 -10.05
N PHE A 70 -4.49 -0.41 -8.92
CA PHE A 70 -3.87 0.81 -8.43
C PHE A 70 -2.50 0.95 -9.09
N ILE A 71 -2.41 1.85 -10.07
CA ILE A 71 -1.14 2.17 -10.75
C ILE A 71 -0.24 2.91 -9.77
N TRP A 72 -0.82 3.92 -9.11
CA TRP A 72 -0.22 4.64 -7.98
C TRP A 72 -1.23 4.70 -6.84
N ALA A 73 -0.77 4.55 -5.61
CA ALA A 73 -1.55 4.83 -4.40
C ALA A 73 -0.69 4.60 -3.16
N VAL A 74 -0.96 5.34 -2.08
CA VAL A 74 -0.55 4.95 -0.73
C VAL A 74 -1.79 4.57 0.08
N PHE A 75 -1.76 3.39 0.69
CA PHE A 75 -2.73 2.94 1.67
C PHE A 75 -2.12 3.05 3.06
N SER A 76 -2.51 4.08 3.81
CA SER A 76 -2.07 4.29 5.18
C SER A 76 -3.10 3.71 6.16
N ALA A 77 -2.71 2.64 6.85
CA ALA A 77 -3.56 1.98 7.85
C ALA A 77 -3.48 2.71 9.19
N VAL A 78 -4.62 3.11 9.73
CA VAL A 78 -4.74 3.79 11.04
C VAL A 78 -5.64 2.98 11.97
N PRO A 79 -5.57 3.23 13.30
CA PRO A 79 -6.52 2.62 14.24
C PRO A 79 -7.98 2.94 13.86
N LYS A 80 -8.90 2.02 14.17
CA LYS A 80 -10.34 2.25 13.96
C LYS A 80 -10.82 3.54 14.61
N GLY A 81 -11.58 4.32 13.84
CA GLY A 81 -12.12 5.61 14.29
C GLY A 81 -11.09 6.74 14.32
N PHE A 82 -9.81 6.49 14.00
CA PHE A 82 -8.81 7.55 13.89
C PHE A 82 -9.09 8.42 12.66
N ARG A 83 -9.23 9.72 12.87
CA ARG A 83 -9.29 10.73 11.81
C ARG A 83 -8.48 11.93 12.26
N SER A 84 -7.63 12.44 11.38
CA SER A 84 -6.83 13.63 11.63
C SER A 84 -6.91 14.57 10.43
N SER A 85 -6.53 15.83 10.65
CA SER A 85 -6.22 16.74 9.56
C SER A 85 -4.95 16.27 8.87
N VAL A 86 -5.02 16.04 7.56
CA VAL A 86 -3.86 15.64 6.76
C VAL A 86 -3.14 16.91 6.29
N THR A 87 -1.99 17.19 6.89
CA THR A 87 -1.16 18.37 6.55
C THR A 87 -0.36 18.14 5.27
N ALA A 88 0.12 16.93 5.07
CA ALA A 88 0.81 16.48 3.86
C ALA A 88 0.31 15.06 3.55
N ALA A 89 -0.29 14.89 2.37
CA ALA A 89 -0.76 13.58 1.94
C ALA A 89 0.44 12.68 1.59
N PRO A 90 0.42 11.40 2.00
CA PRO A 90 1.41 10.43 1.54
C PRO A 90 1.43 10.34 0.02
N TYR A 91 2.61 10.19 -0.55
CA TYR A 91 2.76 10.06 -1.99
C TYR A 91 3.82 9.02 -2.35
N VAL A 92 3.62 8.39 -3.52
CA VAL A 92 4.54 7.41 -4.08
C VAL A 92 5.36 8.04 -5.20
N GLU A 93 4.69 8.70 -6.14
CA GLU A 93 5.32 9.21 -7.35
C GLU A 93 6.40 10.24 -7.05
N GLY A 94 7.63 9.97 -7.48
CA GLY A 94 8.77 10.87 -7.27
C GLY A 94 9.29 10.93 -5.84
N ASN A 95 8.80 10.12 -4.90
CA ASN A 95 9.29 10.10 -3.52
C ASN A 95 10.71 9.48 -3.46
N PRO A 96 11.76 10.28 -3.17
CA PRO A 96 13.13 9.79 -3.17
C PRO A 96 13.45 8.88 -1.98
N ASP A 97 12.63 8.92 -0.93
CA ASP A 97 12.93 8.25 0.33
C ASP A 97 12.83 6.72 0.20
N TYR A 98 11.99 6.21 -0.70
CA TYR A 98 11.92 4.78 -1.02
C TYR A 98 13.25 4.21 -1.54
N TRP A 99 14.14 5.05 -2.07
CA TRP A 99 15.35 4.61 -2.79
C TRP A 99 16.65 5.09 -2.16
N ASN A 100 16.60 5.77 -1.01
CA ASN A 100 17.78 6.30 -0.34
C ASN A 100 18.45 5.29 0.63
N GLY A 101 17.85 4.11 0.81
CA GLY A 101 18.34 3.04 1.68
C GLY A 101 18.07 3.25 3.18
N ALA A 102 17.36 4.32 3.55
CA ALA A 102 16.99 4.58 4.93
C ALA A 102 15.83 3.69 5.40
N GLN A 103 15.78 3.48 6.72
CA GLN A 103 14.61 2.88 7.34
C GLN A 103 13.49 3.93 7.37
N LEU A 104 12.43 3.70 6.60
CA LEU A 104 11.27 4.57 6.54
C LEU A 104 10.26 4.24 7.63
N SER A 105 9.59 5.28 8.11
CA SER A 105 8.31 5.21 8.81
C SER A 105 7.16 5.52 7.84
N PRO A 106 5.91 5.20 8.20
CA PRO A 106 4.75 5.73 7.50
C PRO A 106 4.84 7.25 7.33
N GLN A 107 4.39 7.76 6.19
CA GLN A 107 4.34 9.19 5.89
C GLN A 107 3.21 9.89 6.65
N LEU A 108 2.07 9.21 6.81
CA LEU A 108 0.92 9.78 7.52
C LEU A 108 1.09 9.70 9.04
N ASP A 109 0.93 10.84 9.70
CA ASP A 109 0.89 10.90 11.16
C ASP A 109 -0.26 10.05 11.74
N GLY A 110 0.11 9.09 12.59
CA GLY A 110 -0.81 8.14 13.20
C GLY A 110 -1.04 6.84 12.40
N ALA A 111 -0.43 6.71 11.22
CA ALA A 111 -0.44 5.44 10.49
C ALA A 111 0.43 4.38 11.19
N LEU A 112 -0.12 3.19 11.30
CA LEU A 112 0.54 2.01 11.85
C LEU A 112 1.51 1.42 10.82
N PHE A 113 1.09 1.38 9.56
CA PHE A 113 1.86 0.88 8.42
C PHE A 113 1.31 1.47 7.12
N GLU A 114 2.09 1.35 6.05
CA GLU A 114 1.72 1.80 4.71
C GLU A 114 1.99 0.73 3.66
N ILE A 115 1.13 0.70 2.65
CA ILE A 115 1.28 -0.10 1.43
C ILE A 115 1.24 0.86 0.25
N ALA A 116 2.33 0.96 -0.49
CA ALA A 116 2.47 1.86 -1.63
C ALA A 116 2.49 1.06 -2.94
N CYS A 117 1.57 1.39 -3.84
CA CYS A 117 1.49 0.88 -5.21
C CYS A 117 2.36 1.77 -6.11
N TRP A 118 3.32 1.17 -6.82
CA TRP A 118 4.29 1.88 -7.64
C TRP A 118 4.20 1.42 -9.10
N ASP A 119 3.81 2.33 -10.00
CA ASP A 119 3.68 2.22 -11.47
C ASP A 119 3.06 0.91 -12.03
N SER A 120 2.36 0.14 -11.20
CA SER A 120 2.00 -1.27 -11.49
C SER A 120 3.17 -2.23 -11.70
N SER A 121 4.38 -1.95 -11.22
CA SER A 121 5.52 -2.90 -11.25
C SER A 121 6.07 -3.25 -9.87
N ALA A 122 5.63 -2.56 -8.82
CA ALA A 122 6.04 -2.88 -7.46
C ALA A 122 4.97 -2.54 -6.41
N THR A 123 5.01 -3.30 -5.31
CA THR A 123 4.33 -2.98 -4.06
C THR A 123 5.37 -2.80 -2.96
N ILE A 124 5.35 -1.64 -2.30
CA ILE A 124 6.26 -1.28 -1.20
C ILE A 124 5.50 -1.36 0.12
N LEU A 125 6.08 -1.99 1.12
CA LEU A 125 5.47 -2.28 2.41
C LEU A 125 6.29 -1.62 3.52
N ILE A 126 5.72 -0.61 4.17
CA ILE A 126 6.38 0.18 5.22
C ILE A 126 5.80 -0.18 6.57
N ASN A 127 6.66 -0.56 7.51
CA ASN A 127 6.31 -0.82 8.91
C ASN A 127 5.20 -1.87 9.15
N LEU A 128 5.01 -2.85 8.25
CA LEU A 128 4.05 -3.93 8.49
C LEU A 128 4.31 -4.66 9.83
N PRO A 129 3.27 -5.14 10.53
CA PRO A 129 3.42 -6.00 11.69
C PRO A 129 4.29 -7.23 11.40
N ALA A 130 5.05 -7.70 12.39
CA ALA A 130 6.00 -8.80 12.18
C ALA A 130 5.35 -10.11 11.67
N HIS A 131 4.11 -10.40 12.08
CA HIS A 131 3.38 -11.56 11.56
C HIS A 131 3.01 -11.38 10.08
N ALA A 132 2.58 -10.17 9.70
CA ALA A 132 2.21 -9.84 8.33
C ALA A 132 3.42 -9.87 7.39
N GLN A 133 4.57 -9.35 7.83
CA GLN A 133 5.83 -9.47 7.09
C GLN A 133 6.18 -10.94 6.80
N ARG A 134 6.09 -11.81 7.81
CA ARG A 134 6.38 -13.25 7.65
C ARG A 134 5.40 -13.93 6.69
N SER A 135 4.11 -13.64 6.83
CA SER A 135 3.07 -14.18 5.94
C SER A 135 3.30 -13.76 4.49
N PHE A 136 3.60 -12.47 4.28
CA PHE A 136 3.81 -11.91 2.96
C PHE A 136 5.03 -12.52 2.27
N ILE A 137 6.16 -12.62 2.97
CA ILE A 137 7.39 -13.27 2.44
C ILE A 137 7.16 -14.76 2.14
N ALA A 138 6.39 -15.46 2.99
CA ALA A 138 6.09 -16.88 2.77
C ALA A 138 5.17 -17.09 1.55
N THR A 139 4.31 -16.12 1.24
CA THR A 139 3.37 -16.19 0.11
C THR A 139 4.04 -15.75 -1.19
N PHE A 140 4.81 -14.66 -1.14
CA PHE A 140 5.52 -14.08 -2.28
C PHE A 140 7.03 -14.14 -2.04
N SER A 141 7.64 -15.24 -2.49
CA SER A 141 9.07 -15.54 -2.27
C SER A 141 10.02 -14.51 -2.88
N ASP A 142 9.55 -13.75 -3.87
CA ASP A 142 10.34 -12.70 -4.53
C ASP A 142 10.40 -11.40 -3.71
N THR A 143 9.72 -11.35 -2.55
CA THR A 143 9.77 -10.21 -1.64
C THR A 143 11.18 -9.98 -1.11
N GLN A 144 11.66 -8.74 -1.18
CA GLN A 144 13.00 -8.34 -0.74
C GLN A 144 12.95 -7.22 0.30
N PRO A 145 14.00 -7.04 1.12
CA PRO A 145 14.16 -5.84 1.92
C PRO A 145 14.30 -4.58 1.04
N LEU A 146 13.51 -3.55 1.30
CA LEU A 146 13.52 -2.30 0.52
C LEU A 146 14.90 -1.62 0.52
N ALA A 147 15.62 -1.65 1.64
CA ALA A 147 16.90 -0.96 1.80
C ALA A 147 18.00 -1.40 0.80
N GLY A 148 17.86 -2.60 0.21
CA GLY A 148 18.79 -3.11 -0.81
C GLY A 148 18.43 -2.68 -2.23
N CYS A 149 17.21 -2.19 -2.45
CA CYS A 149 16.71 -1.86 -3.78
C CYS A 149 17.13 -0.45 -4.18
N ARG A 150 17.67 -0.33 -5.41
CA ARG A 150 17.97 0.96 -6.04
C ARG A 150 17.25 1.00 -7.38
N ARG A 151 16.27 1.89 -7.52
CA ARG A 151 15.74 2.27 -8.83
C ARG A 151 16.33 3.62 -9.22
N ALA A 152 16.78 3.73 -10.47
CA ALA A 152 17.12 5.03 -11.04
C ALA A 152 15.82 5.86 -11.06
N ARG A 153 15.92 7.12 -10.61
CA ARG A 153 14.81 8.09 -10.64
C ARG A 153 14.22 8.06 -12.05
N GLN A 154 12.95 7.64 -12.19
CA GLN A 154 12.18 7.93 -13.41
C GLN A 154 11.73 9.38 -13.33
#